data_AF-A0A5C6DR04-F1
#
_entry.id   AF-A0A5C6DR04-F1
#
_cell.length_a   1.000
_cell.length_b   1.000
_cell.length_c   1.000
_cell.angle_alpha   90.00
_cell.angle_beta   90.00
_cell.angle_gamma   90.00
#
_symmetry.space_group_name_H-M   'P 1'
#
loop_
_entity.id
_entity.type
_entity.pdbx_description
1 polymer ?
#
loop_
_entity_poly.entity_id
_entity_poly.type
_entity_poly.pdbx_seq_one_letter_code
_entity_poly.pdbx_strand_id
1 'polypeptide(L)'
;MNRKRQKRSGATMVEFAIVANLLFVMIFASMELARINMARNLAQDAAYYAARVVMVPGATAAEANAEVDRIMGTLLNSQGYSSSVNDLDFDSDTVEVTVTVDMKKIALFTPMFMPQTKVDYTAKLRTERYEGFFEQ
;
A
#
# COMPACT_ATOMS: atom_id res chain seq x y z
N MET A 1 47.83 34.18 33.00
CA MET A 1 46.76 34.97 32.34
C MET A 1 45.60 34.03 32.00
N ASN A 2 44.60 33.90 32.88
CA ASN A 2 43.51 32.93 32.74
C ASN A 2 42.44 33.45 31.75
N ARG A 3 42.46 32.97 30.51
CA ARG A 3 41.36 33.18 29.56
C ARG A 3 40.12 32.44 30.06
N LYS A 4 39.14 33.17 30.62
CA LYS A 4 37.80 32.63 30.84
C LYS A 4 37.23 32.20 29.49
N ARG A 5 37.22 30.89 29.21
CA ARG A 5 36.48 30.30 28.08
C ARG A 5 35.01 30.71 28.27
N GLN A 6 34.52 31.65 27.48
CA GLN A 6 33.10 31.94 27.45
C GLN A 6 32.37 30.64 27.05
N LYS A 7 31.56 30.09 27.96
CA LYS A 7 30.71 28.95 27.67
C LYS A 7 29.72 29.38 26.60
N ARG A 8 29.95 28.99 25.35
CA ARG A 8 29.08 29.24 24.20
C ARG A 8 27.79 28.40 24.22
N SER A 9 27.40 27.85 25.36
CA SER A 9 26.28 26.91 25.50
C SER A 9 24.95 27.48 25.01
N GLY A 10 24.73 28.80 25.17
CA GLY A 10 23.54 29.47 24.64
C GLY A 10 23.46 29.45 23.11
N ALA A 11 24.56 29.72 22.41
CA ALA A 11 24.61 29.67 20.94
C ALA A 11 24.41 28.23 20.43
N THR A 12 25.05 27.26 21.07
CA THR A 12 24.91 25.83 20.72
C THR A 12 23.48 25.32 20.92
N MET A 13 22.77 25.82 21.93
CA MET A 13 21.37 25.46 22.17
C MET A 13 20.45 25.99 21.07
N VAL A 14 20.69 27.20 20.57
CA VAL A 14 19.91 27.79 19.46
C VAL A 14 20.18 27.05 18.15
N GLU A 15 21.45 26.76 17.85
CA GLU A 15 21.84 25.97 16.67
C GLU A 15 21.16 24.59 16.70
N PHE A 16 21.17 23.91 17.84
CA PHE A 16 20.49 22.62 18.00
C PHE A 16 18.97 22.74 17.81
N ALA A 17 18.33 23.76 18.38
CA ALA A 17 16.88 23.94 18.25
C ALA A 17 16.43 24.11 16.79
N ILE A 18 17.23 24.78 15.96
CA ILE A 18 16.93 24.96 14.53
C ILE A 18 17.13 23.64 13.77
N VAL A 19 18.26 22.95 13.98
CA VAL A 19 18.58 21.71 13.26
C VAL A 19 17.68 20.55 13.68
N ALA A 20 17.34 20.44 14.97
CA ALA A 20 16.50 19.37 15.49
C ALA A 20 15.10 19.38 14.85
N ASN A 21 14.49 20.55 14.65
CA ASN A 21 13.19 20.66 13.96
C ASN A 21 13.26 20.12 12.53
N LEU A 22 14.28 20.51 11.77
CA LEU A 22 14.50 20.00 10.41
C LEU A 22 14.70 18.48 10.41
N LEU A 23 15.50 17.97 11.35
CA LEU A 23 15.77 16.55 11.50
C LEU A 23 14.48 15.76 11.77
N PHE A 24 13.62 16.22 12.69
CA PHE A 24 12.36 15.55 12.97
C PHE A 24 11.42 15.53 11.76
N VAL A 25 11.30 16.63 11.03
CA VAL A 25 10.52 16.67 9.78
C VAL A 25 11.07 15.65 8.78
N MET A 26 12.38 15.55 8.64
CA MET A 26 13.00 14.61 7.71
C MET A 26 12.77 13.15 8.13
N ILE A 27 12.90 12.83 9.42
CA ILE A 27 12.63 11.49 9.95
C ILE A 27 11.17 11.10 9.70
N PHE A 28 10.21 11.98 10.04
CA PHE A 28 8.79 11.68 9.83
C PHE A 28 8.46 11.55 8.34
N ALA A 29 9.04 12.38 7.48
CA ALA A 29 8.88 12.26 6.03
C ALA A 29 9.42 10.92 5.52
N SER A 30 10.60 10.48 5.97
CA SER A 30 11.16 9.19 5.59
C SER A 30 10.29 8.01 6.06
N MET A 31 9.78 8.05 7.29
CA MET A 31 8.88 7.01 7.80
C MET A 31 7.58 6.94 6.99
N GLU A 32 7.01 8.10 6.65
CA GLU A 32 5.79 8.18 5.83
C GLU A 32 6.02 7.63 4.43
N LEU A 33 7.11 8.01 3.76
CA LEU A 33 7.47 7.48 2.44
C LEU A 33 7.69 5.96 2.47
N ALA A 34 8.33 5.44 3.52
CA ALA A 34 8.51 4.01 3.70
C ALA A 34 7.14 3.30 3.83
N ARG A 35 6.21 3.86 4.60
CA ARG A 35 4.87 3.30 4.79
C ARG A 35 4.05 3.28 3.49
N ILE A 36 4.10 4.37 2.73
CA ILE A 36 3.43 4.46 1.42
C ILE A 36 3.99 3.42 0.44
N ASN A 37 5.33 3.25 0.42
CA ASN A 37 5.97 2.27 -0.44
C ASN A 37 5.57 0.84 -0.05
N MET A 38 5.56 0.53 1.25
CA MET A 38 5.07 -0.77 1.74
C MET A 38 3.63 -1.02 1.31
N ALA A 39 2.71 -0.06 1.54
CA ALA A 39 1.30 -0.21 1.15
C ALA A 39 1.12 -0.46 -0.36
N ARG A 40 1.94 0.18 -1.21
CA ARG A 40 1.95 -0.04 -2.65
C ARG A 40 2.35 -1.46 -3.03
N ASN A 41 3.49 -1.94 -2.52
CA ASN A 41 3.96 -3.30 -2.85
C ASN A 41 2.97 -4.35 -2.36
N LEU A 42 2.43 -4.15 -1.15
CA LEU A 42 1.47 -5.07 -0.57
C LEU A 42 0.17 -5.14 -1.37
N ALA A 43 -0.31 -4.01 -1.91
CA ALA A 43 -1.51 -3.98 -2.75
C ALA A 43 -1.29 -4.66 -4.11
N GLN A 44 -0.10 -4.53 -4.70
CA GLN A 44 0.27 -5.26 -5.91
C GLN A 44 0.34 -6.77 -5.65
N ASP A 45 0.99 -7.17 -4.56
CA ASP A 45 1.06 -8.57 -4.15
C ASP A 45 -0.34 -9.12 -3.87
N ALA A 46 -1.17 -8.39 -3.13
CA ALA A 46 -2.54 -8.77 -2.80
C ALA A 46 -3.39 -8.97 -4.07
N ALA A 47 -3.33 -8.04 -5.02
CA ALA A 47 -4.04 -8.19 -6.29
C ALA A 47 -3.58 -9.44 -7.06
N TYR A 48 -2.27 -9.68 -7.13
CA TYR A 48 -1.70 -10.82 -7.83
C TYR A 48 -2.07 -12.17 -7.18
N TYR A 49 -1.87 -12.30 -5.87
CA TYR A 49 -2.18 -13.55 -5.16
C TYR A 49 -3.67 -13.83 -5.11
N ALA A 50 -4.52 -12.81 -4.93
CA ALA A 50 -5.96 -12.97 -5.02
C ALA A 50 -6.38 -13.42 -6.43
N ALA A 51 -5.85 -12.80 -7.49
CA ALA A 51 -6.12 -13.22 -8.87
C ALA A 51 -5.72 -14.68 -9.11
N ARG A 52 -4.61 -15.13 -8.53
CA ARG A 52 -4.17 -16.52 -8.61
C ARG A 52 -5.10 -17.50 -7.88
N VAL A 53 -5.69 -17.10 -6.76
CA VAL A 53 -6.67 -17.93 -6.05
C VAL A 53 -7.93 -18.12 -6.90
N VAL A 54 -8.42 -17.06 -7.54
CA VAL A 54 -9.69 -17.09 -8.30
C VAL A 54 -9.55 -17.50 -9.77
N MET A 55 -8.33 -17.72 -10.27
CA MET A 55 -8.13 -18.19 -11.65
C MET A 55 -8.59 -19.64 -11.86
N VAL A 56 -8.72 -20.42 -10.78
CA VAL A 56 -9.14 -21.82 -10.79
C VAL A 56 -10.67 -21.93 -10.96
N PRO A 57 -11.19 -22.91 -11.73
CA PRO A 57 -12.63 -23.13 -11.85
C PRO A 57 -13.30 -23.38 -10.50
N GLY A 58 -14.46 -22.76 -10.28
CA GLY A 58 -15.25 -22.90 -9.05
C GLY A 58 -14.85 -21.98 -7.91
N ALA A 59 -13.77 -21.20 -8.06
CA ALA A 59 -13.39 -20.19 -7.09
C ALA A 59 -14.35 -18.99 -7.10
N THR A 60 -14.48 -18.32 -5.96
CA THR A 60 -15.46 -17.25 -5.74
C THR A 60 -14.81 -15.90 -5.44
N ALA A 61 -15.52 -14.80 -5.69
CA ALA A 61 -15.06 -13.46 -5.33
C ALA A 61 -14.82 -13.30 -3.81
N ALA A 62 -15.52 -14.09 -2.98
CA ALA A 62 -15.31 -14.09 -1.54
C ALA A 62 -13.93 -14.63 -1.16
N GLU A 63 -13.42 -15.64 -1.88
CA GLU A 63 -12.08 -16.18 -1.66
C GLU A 63 -10.98 -15.19 -2.06
N ALA A 64 -11.17 -14.46 -3.18
CA ALA A 64 -10.29 -13.35 -3.54
C ALA A 64 -10.26 -12.26 -2.46
N ASN A 65 -11.42 -11.86 -1.94
CA ASN A 65 -11.50 -10.85 -0.89
C ASN A 65 -10.82 -11.33 0.40
N ALA A 66 -11.01 -12.59 0.78
CA ALA A 66 -10.33 -13.17 1.94
C ALA A 66 -8.80 -13.18 1.79
N GLU A 67 -8.29 -13.44 0.57
CA GLU A 67 -6.85 -13.40 0.29
C GLU A 67 -6.30 -11.97 0.29
N VAL A 68 -7.05 -11.00 -0.25
CA VAL A 68 -6.71 -9.57 -0.13
C VAL A 68 -6.66 -9.17 1.33
N ASP A 69 -7.65 -9.54 2.14
CA ASP A 69 -7.72 -9.22 3.57
C ASP A 69 -6.56 -9.86 4.34
N ARG A 70 -6.18 -11.09 3.99
CA ARG A 70 -5.04 -11.80 4.60
C ARG A 70 -3.73 -11.06 4.35
N ILE A 71 -3.50 -10.59 3.13
CA ILE A 71 -2.26 -9.89 2.76
C ILE A 71 -2.29 -8.47 3.31
N MET A 72 -3.30 -7.67 2.93
CA MET A 72 -3.45 -6.27 3.33
C MET A 72 -3.62 -6.08 4.83
N GLY A 73 -4.24 -7.04 5.52
CA GLY A 73 -4.38 -7.10 6.96
C GLY A 73 -3.07 -7.10 7.75
N THR A 74 -1.94 -7.51 7.14
CA THR A 74 -0.64 -7.54 7.82
C THR A 74 -0.09 -6.15 8.13
N LEU A 75 -0.43 -5.15 7.31
CA LEU A 75 0.10 -3.79 7.40
C LEU A 75 -0.98 -2.76 7.72
N LEU A 76 -2.22 -3.03 7.29
CA LEU A 76 -3.38 -2.16 7.42
C LEU A 76 -4.49 -2.93 8.13
N ASN A 77 -4.96 -2.44 9.28
CA ASN A 77 -6.01 -3.09 10.08
C ASN A 77 -7.37 -3.11 9.33
N SER A 78 -7.59 -3.83 8.23
CA SER A 78 -8.86 -3.85 7.43
C SER A 78 -9.43 -2.49 6.99
N GLN A 79 -8.76 -1.39 7.31
CA GLN A 79 -9.20 -0.02 7.05
C GLN A 79 -8.20 0.61 6.09
N GLY A 80 -8.72 1.29 5.07
CA GLY A 80 -7.88 1.98 4.10
C GLY A 80 -7.60 1.23 2.81
N TYR A 81 -8.28 0.11 2.56
CA TYR A 81 -8.30 -0.53 1.24
C TYR A 81 -9.69 -1.11 0.93
N SER A 82 -9.92 -1.40 -0.35
CA SER A 82 -11.10 -2.12 -0.85
C SER A 82 -10.70 -2.98 -2.04
N SER A 83 -11.32 -4.14 -2.21
CA SER A 83 -11.12 -5.03 -3.35
C SER A 83 -12.34 -5.03 -4.27
N SER A 84 -12.08 -5.20 -5.56
CA SER A 84 -13.07 -5.47 -6.60
C SER A 84 -12.56 -6.59 -7.48
N VAL A 85 -13.42 -7.55 -7.79
CA VAL A 85 -13.12 -8.70 -8.65
C VAL A 85 -14.10 -8.66 -9.82
N ASN A 86 -13.64 -8.94 -11.03
CA ASN A 86 -14.54 -9.09 -12.17
C ASN A 86 -15.45 -10.33 -12.03
N ASP A 87 -16.48 -10.41 -12.86
CA ASP A 87 -17.38 -11.55 -12.83
C ASP A 87 -16.62 -12.85 -13.21
N LEU A 88 -16.67 -13.80 -12.28
CA LEU A 88 -16.00 -15.10 -12.38
C LEU A 88 -16.92 -16.13 -13.03
N ASP A 89 -17.39 -15.84 -14.24
CA ASP A 89 -18.25 -16.76 -14.99
C ASP A 89 -17.46 -17.98 -15.52
N PHE A 90 -18.17 -19.04 -15.90
CA PHE A 90 -17.56 -20.25 -16.48
C PHE A 90 -16.85 -19.97 -17.81
N ASP A 91 -17.38 -19.02 -18.59
CA ASP A 91 -16.83 -18.63 -19.91
C ASP A 91 -15.82 -17.47 -19.83
N SER A 92 -15.42 -17.06 -18.62
CA SER A 92 -14.53 -15.90 -18.43
C SER A 92 -13.06 -16.26 -18.66
N ASP A 93 -12.49 -15.91 -19.81
CA ASP A 93 -11.08 -16.19 -20.18
C ASP A 93 -10.04 -15.51 -19.28
N THR A 94 -10.42 -14.43 -18.60
CA THR A 94 -9.51 -13.63 -17.78
C THR A 94 -10.11 -13.25 -16.45
N VAL A 95 -9.30 -13.34 -15.41
CA VAL A 95 -9.65 -12.89 -14.07
C VAL A 95 -8.90 -11.60 -13.76
N GLU A 96 -9.64 -10.63 -13.25
CA GLU A 96 -9.14 -9.30 -12.92
C GLU A 96 -9.49 -8.97 -11.48
N VAL A 97 -8.45 -8.76 -10.66
CA VAL A 97 -8.59 -8.33 -9.28
C VAL A 97 -7.97 -6.96 -9.13
N THR A 98 -8.76 -6.01 -8.64
CA THR A 98 -8.34 -4.65 -8.35
C THR A 98 -8.36 -4.41 -6.85
N VAL A 99 -7.24 -3.96 -6.30
CA VAL A 99 -7.09 -3.51 -4.92
C VAL A 99 -6.92 -2.00 -4.93
N THR A 100 -7.89 -1.30 -4.36
CA THR A 100 -7.86 0.14 -4.18
C THR A 100 -7.35 0.47 -2.79
N VAL A 101 -6.35 1.33 -2.70
CA VAL A 101 -5.75 1.78 -1.45
C VAL A 101 -6.12 3.24 -1.20
N ASP A 102 -6.76 3.52 -0.07
CA ASP A 102 -7.09 4.87 0.39
C ASP A 102 -5.90 5.45 1.18
N MET A 103 -5.12 6.27 0.49
CA MET A 103 -3.92 6.90 1.06
C MET A 103 -4.24 7.79 2.26
N LYS A 104 -5.44 8.40 2.35
CA LYS A 104 -5.79 9.27 3.50
C LYS A 104 -5.95 8.49 4.80
N LYS A 105 -6.33 7.23 4.73
CA LYS A 105 -6.52 6.38 5.91
C LYS A 105 -5.23 5.71 6.40
N ILE A 106 -4.19 5.70 5.56
CA ILE A 106 -2.91 5.03 5.82
C ILE A 106 -1.84 6.03 6.23
N ALA A 107 -1.88 7.21 5.62
CA ALA A 107 -1.04 8.35 5.91
C ALA A 107 -1.16 8.80 7.37
N LEU A 108 -0.02 9.09 8.01
CA LEU A 108 -0.02 9.75 9.32
C LEU A 108 -0.16 11.26 9.19
N PHE A 109 0.49 11.86 8.18
CA PHE A 109 0.60 13.31 8.06
C PHE A 109 0.45 13.83 6.61
N THR A 110 0.42 12.94 5.61
CA THR A 110 0.25 13.31 4.19
C THR A 110 -1.13 13.74 3.68
N PRO A 111 -2.27 13.70 4.43
CA PRO A 111 -3.54 14.25 3.90
C PRO A 111 -3.46 15.74 3.50
N MET A 112 -2.40 16.45 3.89
CA MET A 112 -2.17 17.86 3.59
C MET A 112 -1.51 18.12 2.22
N PHE A 113 -0.84 17.14 1.61
CA PHE A 113 0.03 17.37 0.43
C PHE A 113 -0.30 16.54 -0.83
N MET A 114 -1.23 15.58 -0.76
CA MET A 114 -1.65 14.78 -1.92
C MET A 114 -3.16 14.91 -2.17
N PRO A 115 -3.59 15.49 -3.32
CA PRO A 115 -5.01 15.60 -3.66
C PRO A 115 -5.64 14.25 -4.04
N GLN A 116 -4.85 13.32 -4.60
CA GLN A 116 -5.33 11.97 -4.94
C GLN A 116 -5.42 11.11 -3.69
N THR A 117 -6.65 10.66 -3.40
CA THR A 117 -6.99 9.97 -2.16
C THR A 117 -6.94 8.44 -2.31
N LYS A 118 -7.12 7.93 -3.53
CA LYS A 118 -7.23 6.50 -3.82
C LYS A 118 -6.28 6.12 -4.94
N VAL A 119 -5.63 4.96 -4.80
CA VAL A 119 -4.72 4.40 -5.81
C VAL A 119 -5.16 2.96 -6.08
N ASP A 120 -5.38 2.65 -7.35
CA ASP A 120 -5.84 1.33 -7.79
C ASP A 120 -4.66 0.50 -8.30
N TYR A 121 -4.64 -0.77 -7.88
CA TYR A 121 -3.68 -1.77 -8.32
C TYR A 121 -4.44 -2.97 -8.87
N THR A 122 -4.23 -3.26 -10.14
CA THR A 122 -4.98 -4.30 -10.85
C THR A 122 -4.04 -5.40 -11.31
N ALA A 123 -4.39 -6.65 -11.02
CA ALA A 123 -3.75 -7.83 -11.57
C ALA A 123 -4.74 -8.54 -12.50
N LYS A 124 -4.29 -8.83 -13.72
CA LYS A 124 -5.05 -9.56 -14.73
C LYS A 124 -4.32 -10.84 -15.12
N LEU A 125 -4.98 -11.97 -14.98
CA LEU A 125 -4.45 -13.30 -15.28
C LEU A 125 -5.40 -14.05 -16.24
N ARG A 126 -4.88 -15.00 -17.00
CA ARG A 126 -5.73 -15.97 -17.72
C ARG A 126 -6.28 -16.98 -16.72
N THR A 127 -7.53 -17.37 -16.91
CA THR A 127 -8.14 -18.43 -16.11
C THR A 127 -7.62 -19.81 -16.53
N GLU A 128 -7.74 -20.79 -15.64
CA GLU A 128 -7.58 -22.21 -15.97
C GLU A 128 -8.90 -22.87 -16.44
N ARG A 129 -9.99 -22.11 -16.56
CA ARG A 129 -11.26 -22.61 -17.11
C ARG A 129 -11.08 -23.09 -18.55
N TYR A 130 -11.89 -24.09 -18.90
CA TYR A 130 -11.78 -24.80 -20.16
C TYR A 130 -12.27 -23.91 -21.32
N GLU A 131 -11.36 -23.39 -22.13
CA GLU A 131 -11.70 -22.85 -23.45
C GLU A 131 -12.04 -24.03 -24.38
N GLY A 132 -13.27 -24.06 -24.90
CA GLY A 132 -13.90 -25.15 -25.66
C GLY A 132 -13.14 -25.68 -26.88
N PHE A 133 -12.03 -26.39 -26.68
CA PHE A 133 -11.16 -26.93 -27.74
C PHE A 133 -11.79 -28.07 -28.58
N PHE A 134 -13.07 -28.40 -28.38
CA PHE A 134 -13.78 -29.47 -29.10
C PHE A 134 -15.05 -29.02 -29.86
N GLU A 135 -15.15 -27.77 -30.30
CA GLU A 135 -16.06 -27.46 -31.41
C GLU A 135 -15.36 -27.79 -32.75
N GLN A 136 -15.53 -29.04 -33.20
CA GLN A 136 -15.30 -29.48 -34.60
C GLN A 136 -16.61 -29.43 -35.39
#